data_AF-A0A8J7IUM5-F1
#
_entry.id   AF-A0A8J7IUM5-F1
#
_cell.length_a   1.000
_cell.length_b   1.000
_cell.length_c   1.000
_cell.angle_alpha   90.00
_cell.angle_beta   90.00
_cell.angle_gamma   90.00
#
_symmetry.space_group_name_H-M   'P 1'
#
loop_
_entity.id
_entity.type
_entity.pdbx_description
1 polymer ?
#
loop_
_entity_poly.entity_id
_entity_poly.type
_entity_poly.pdbx_seq_one_letter_code
_entity_poly.pdbx_strand_id
1 'polypeptide(L)'
;MFLFLKQEHRITDIFLCEFNYKFIIDFERFLRHQKDMGNNTVMKHIERIRKMVTLAYNMESLDKDPFVKFEAKYEKEERCFLQWRN
;
A
#
# COMPACT_ATOMS: atom_id res chain seq x y z
N MET A 1 -0.63 8.19 1.61
CA MET A 1 -2.04 8.29 2.04
C MET A 1 -2.50 9.74 2.09
N PHE A 2 -2.01 10.58 3.00
CA PHE A 2 -2.43 11.99 3.11
C PHE A 2 -2.42 12.76 1.77
N LEU A 3 -1.32 12.70 1.01
CA LEU A 3 -1.24 13.38 -0.30
C LEU A 3 -2.25 12.84 -1.31
N PHE A 4 -2.44 11.51 -1.35
CA PHE A 4 -3.44 10.86 -2.21
C PHE A 4 -4.87 11.33 -1.86
N LEU A 5 -5.24 11.30 -0.58
CA LEU A 5 -6.55 11.75 -0.11
C LEU A 5 -6.79 13.23 -0.45
N LYS A 6 -5.77 14.08 -0.25
CA LYS A 6 -5.87 15.52 -0.53
C LYS A 6 -6.01 15.80 -2.03
N GLN A 7 -5.32 15.05 -2.88
CA GLN A 7 -5.28 15.29 -4.33
C GLN A 7 -6.48 14.66 -5.06
N GLU A 8 -6.78 13.39 -4.78
CA GLU A 8 -7.82 12.64 -5.50
C GLU A 8 -9.20 12.80 -4.88
N HIS A 9 -9.28 12.93 -3.55
CA HIS A 9 -10.55 12.93 -2.81
C HIS A 9 -10.87 14.28 -2.13
N ARG A 10 -9.92 15.23 -2.11
CA ARG A 10 -10.04 16.54 -1.43
C ARG A 10 -10.38 16.45 0.06
N ILE A 11 -9.97 15.36 0.71
CA ILE A 11 -10.14 15.10 2.14
C ILE A 11 -8.77 14.88 2.80
N THR A 12 -8.70 15.00 4.12
CA THR A 12 -7.47 14.73 4.88
C THR A 12 -7.44 13.33 5.48
N ASP A 13 -8.63 12.76 5.73
CA ASP A 13 -8.83 11.51 6.46
C ASP A 13 -9.96 10.70 5.82
N ILE A 14 -10.01 9.40 6.12
CA ILE A 14 -10.99 8.44 5.60
C ILE A 14 -11.15 7.30 6.62
N PHE A 15 -12.37 6.76 6.76
CA PHE A 15 -12.59 5.62 7.65
C PHE A 15 -12.12 4.31 6.99
N LEU A 16 -11.60 3.38 7.79
CA LEU A 16 -11.18 2.06 7.32
C LEU A 16 -12.32 1.27 6.66
N CYS A 17 -13.56 1.44 7.11
CA CYS A 17 -14.75 0.82 6.53
C CYS A 17 -15.08 1.32 5.10
N GLU A 18 -14.53 2.46 4.69
CA GLU A 18 -14.69 2.99 3.33
C GLU A 18 -13.66 2.39 2.35
N PHE A 19 -12.70 1.61 2.85
CA PHE A 19 -11.67 1.01 2.01
C PHE A 19 -12.30 -0.14 1.23
N ASN A 20 -12.25 -0.01 -0.08
CA ASN A 20 -12.68 -1.04 -1.02
C ASN A 20 -11.52 -1.42 -1.94
N TYR A 21 -11.70 -2.48 -2.72
CA TYR A 21 -10.66 -2.94 -3.64
C TYR A 21 -10.22 -1.83 -4.63
N LYS A 22 -11.15 -0.99 -5.10
CA LYS A 22 -10.84 0.11 -6.02
C LYS A 22 -9.92 1.14 -5.38
N PHE A 23 -10.16 1.50 -4.12
CA PHE A 23 -9.29 2.41 -3.36
C PHE A 23 -7.84 1.90 -3.29
N ILE A 24 -7.67 0.59 -3.08
CA ILE A 24 -6.34 -0.05 -2.99
C ILE A 24 -5.59 0.11 -4.32
N ILE A 25 -6.28 -0.17 -5.44
CA ILE A 25 -5.72 -0.07 -6.79
C ILE A 25 -5.44 1.40 -7.18
N ASP A 26 -6.35 2.31 -6.87
CA ASP A 26 -6.17 3.74 -7.15
C ASP A 26 -4.99 4.29 -6.32
N PHE A 27 -4.84 3.86 -5.07
CA PHE A 27 -3.71 4.23 -4.23
C PHE A 27 -2.39 3.65 -4.75
N GLU A 28 -2.36 2.38 -5.18
CA GLU A 28 -1.19 1.79 -5.84
C GLU A 28 -0.79 2.60 -7.07
N ARG A 29 -1.76 2.90 -7.95
CA ARG A 29 -1.53 3.67 -9.16
C ARG A 29 -0.99 5.05 -8.83
N PHE A 30 -1.55 5.73 -7.84
CA PHE A 30 -1.07 7.02 -7.37
C PHE A 30 0.41 6.95 -6.92
N LEU A 31 0.78 5.95 -6.13
CA LEU A 31 2.17 5.79 -5.65
C LEU A 31 3.16 5.59 -6.81
N ARG A 32 2.77 4.81 -7.84
CA ARG A 32 3.59 4.61 -9.04
C ARG A 32 3.82 5.92 -9.81
N HIS A 33 2.80 6.79 -9.89
CA HIS A 33 2.89 8.05 -10.65
C HIS A 33 3.56 9.20 -9.88
N GLN A 34 3.44 9.24 -8.55
CA GLN A 34 3.82 10.45 -7.79
C GLN A 34 5.34 10.69 -7.74
N LYS A 35 6.16 9.63 -7.81
CA LYS A 35 7.61 9.72 -7.53
C LYS A 35 8.48 8.70 -8.27
N ASP A 36 7.97 8.06 -9.34
CA ASP A 36 8.64 6.94 -10.01
C ASP A 36 9.15 5.89 -8.99
N MET A 37 8.27 5.59 -8.01
CA MET A 37 8.65 4.75 -6.89
C MET A 37 8.87 3.32 -7.38
N GLY A 38 10.05 2.78 -7.12
CA GLY A 38 10.35 1.38 -7.41
C GLY A 38 9.31 0.45 -6.79
N ASN A 39 9.00 -0.64 -7.49
CA ASN A 39 7.89 -1.54 -7.20
C ASN A 39 7.89 -2.03 -5.73
N ASN A 40 9.06 -2.37 -5.20
CA ASN A 40 9.23 -2.79 -3.80
C ASN A 40 8.81 -1.73 -2.79
N THR A 41 9.05 -0.45 -3.08
CA THR A 41 8.65 0.65 -2.20
C THR A 41 7.14 0.81 -2.22
N VAL A 42 6.51 0.74 -3.40
CA VAL A 42 5.05 0.75 -3.54
C VAL A 42 4.43 -0.39 -2.75
N MET A 43 4.93 -1.61 -2.90
CA MET A 43 4.43 -2.78 -2.16
C MET A 43 4.57 -2.61 -0.65
N LYS A 44 5.68 -2.05 -0.15
CA LYS A 44 5.84 -1.75 1.30
C LYS A 44 4.78 -0.77 1.82
N HIS A 45 4.39 0.24 1.02
CA HIS A 45 3.31 1.15 1.40
C HIS A 45 1.96 0.44 1.47
N ILE A 46 1.69 -0.43 0.51
CA ILE A 46 0.44 -1.22 0.48
C ILE A 46 0.40 -2.22 1.64
N GLU A 47 1.51 -2.88 1.95
CA GLU A 47 1.63 -3.82 3.08
C GLU A 47 1.30 -3.15 4.42
N ARG A 48 1.73 -1.89 4.64
CA ARG A 48 1.39 -1.14 5.86
C ARG A 48 -0.12 -0.93 6.00
N ILE A 49 -0.82 -0.64 4.90
CA ILE A 49 -2.28 -0.50 4.91
C ILE A 49 -2.95 -1.84 5.15
N ARG A 50 -2.44 -2.90 4.51
CA ARG A 50 -2.94 -4.27 4.72
C ARG A 50 -2.89 -4.65 6.19
N LYS A 51 -1.78 -4.37 6.89
CA LYS A 51 -1.67 -4.64 8.33
C LYS A 51 -2.74 -3.92 9.16
N MET A 52 -3.03 -2.64 8.85
CA MET A 52 -4.08 -1.88 9.54
C MET A 52 -5.47 -2.45 9.27
N VAL A 53 -5.77 -2.79 8.02
CA VAL A 53 -7.05 -3.38 7.63
C VAL A 53 -7.24 -4.77 8.23
N THR A 54 -6.21 -5.62 8.18
CA THR A 54 -6.25 -6.96 8.80
C THR A 54 -6.47 -6.87 10.30
N LEU A 55 -5.87 -5.89 10.98
CA LEU A 55 -6.12 -5.67 12.41
C LEU A 55 -7.58 -5.31 12.68
N ALA A 56 -8.14 -4.36 11.92
CA ALA A 56 -9.52 -3.93 12.06
C ALA A 56 -10.52 -5.05 11.73
N TYR A 57 -10.20 -5.90 10.73
CA TYR A 57 -10.97 -7.09 10.41
C TYR A 57 -10.97 -8.12 11.55
N ASN A 58 -9.80 -8.37 12.14
CA ASN A 58 -9.68 -9.28 13.29
C ASN A 58 -10.38 -8.75 14.55
N MET A 59 -10.58 -7.44 14.65
CA MET A 59 -11.36 -6.79 15.71
C MET A 59 -12.87 -6.72 15.40
N GLU A 60 -13.35 -7.43 14.38
CA GLU A 60 -14.75 -7.43 13.93
C GLU A 60 -15.28 -6.01 13.61
N SER A 61 -14.37 -5.07 13.32
CA SER A 61 -14.72 -3.69 12.94
C SER A 61 -14.93 -3.54 11.43
N LEU A 62 -14.65 -4.59 10.65
CA LEU A 62 -14.81 -4.67 9.21
C LEU A 62 -15.51 -5.99 8.84
N ASP A 63 -16.59 -5.90 8.08
CA ASP A 63 -17.32 -7.09 7.62
C ASP A 63 -16.59 -7.84 6.49
N LYS A 64 -15.74 -7.14 5.74
CA LYS A 64 -15.08 -7.65 4.53
C LYS A 64 -13.66 -7.11 4.44
N ASP A 65 -12.74 -7.97 4.02
CA ASP A 65 -11.38 -7.56 3.73
C ASP A 65 -11.26 -6.99 2.29
N PRO A 66 -10.91 -5.70 2.10
CA PRO A 66 -10.69 -5.12 0.78
C PRO A 66 -9.44 -5.64 0.06
N PHE A 67 -8.54 -6.37 0.73
CA PHE A 67 -7.34 -6.97 0.16
C PHE A 67 -7.53 -8.40 -0.37
N VAL A 68 -8.74 -8.98 -0.30
CA VAL A 68 -8.99 -10.39 -0.69
C VAL A 68 -8.46 -10.75 -2.08
N LYS A 69 -8.51 -9.81 -3.02
CA LYS A 69 -8.05 -10.00 -4.41
C LYS A 69 -6.72 -9.30 -4.72
N PHE A 70 -6.06 -8.76 -3.70
CA PHE A 70 -4.81 -8.02 -3.87
C PHE A 70 -3.60 -8.94 -3.64
N GLU A 71 -2.77 -9.09 -4.66
CA GLU A 71 -1.53 -9.86 -4.62
C GLU A 71 -0.32 -8.91 -4.73
N ALA A 72 0.48 -8.86 -3.67
CA ALA A 72 1.71 -8.06 -3.67
C ALA A 72 2.81 -8.80 -4.43
N LYS A 73 3.33 -8.20 -5.50
CA LYS A 73 4.46 -8.73 -6.27
C LYS A 73 5.70 -7.93 -5.98
N TYR A 74 6.69 -8.56 -5.34
CA TYR A 74 7.99 -7.94 -5.07
C TYR A 74 8.99 -8.31 -6.16
N GLU A 75 9.80 -7.35 -6.56
CA GLU A 75 10.91 -7.58 -7.49
C GLU A 75 12.15 -7.98 -6.69
N LYS A 76 12.76 -9.12 -7.03
CA LYS A 76 13.98 -9.58 -6.38
C LYS A 76 15.13 -8.67 -6.81
N GLU A 77 15.53 -7.79 -5.91
CA GLU A 77 16.69 -6.92 -6.13
C GLU A 77 17.92 -7.62 -5.55
N GLU A 78 18.92 -7.89 -6.40
CA GLU A 78 20.22 -8.38 -5.93
C GLU A 78 20.93 -7.23 -5.23
N ARG A 79 20.95 -7.29 -3.89
CA ARG A 79 21.77 -6.36 -3.11
C ARG A 79 23.23 -6.66 -3.39
N CYS A 80 23.88 -5.80 -4.16
CA CYS A 80 25.34 -5.78 -4.24
C CYS A 80 25.90 -5.60 -2.83
N PHE A 81 26.65 -6.58 -2.37
CA PHE A 81 27.43 -6.47 -1.15
C PHE A 81 28.79 -5.89 -1.48
N LEU A 82 29.31 -5.03 -0.61
CA LEU A 82 30.67 -4.54 -0.75
C LEU A 82 31.61 -5.73 -0.48
N GLN A 83 32.31 -6.19 -1.51
CA GLN A 83 33.47 -7.05 -1.32
C GLN A 83 34.65 -6.18 -0.91
N TRP A 84 35.03 -6.25 0.36
CA TRP A 84 36.26 -5.64 0.83
C TRP A 84 37.43 -6.39 0.19
N ARG A 85 38.07 -5.77 -0.82
CA ARG A 85 39.29 -6.29 -1.43
C ARG A 85 40.44 -6.14 -0.44
N ASN A 86 41.06 -7.27 -0.07
CA ASN A 86 42.42 -7.34 0.48
C ASN A 86 43.43 -6.94 -0.59
#